data_AF-A0A1I0ZF75-F1
#
_entry.id   AF-A0A1I0ZF75-F1
#
_cell.length_a   1.000
_cell.length_b   1.000
_cell.length_c   1.000
_cell.angle_alpha   90.00
_cell.angle_beta   90.00
_cell.angle_gamma   90.00
#
_symmetry.space_group_name_H-M   'P 1'
#
loop_
_entity.id
_entity.type
_entity.pdbx_description
1 polymer ?
#
loop_
_entity_poly.entity_id
_entity_poly.type
_entity_poly.pdbx_seq_one_letter_code
_entity_poly.pdbx_strand_id
1 'polypeptide(L)'
;MRVKRFVAVIAATLLAPTMMLPATAAPAAPRASGEAVALWDADFSPQMAPVECETWRLDERGFCAADDARNGVELGLKFQTARDLLVTGVRVYRVDLGTVTGSLWDVDGNRLATGTFAPAATTGWQDLTFAKPVAISPGRTYVASYYSPATRYAFAYGYFREQLVRGPVTALRGVADDPNGVHCYDVATQCESFPIRSFRDSTYWVTPIWQNPPGEAVPPQTVPAPPSDVRPPVVRHSSPTNGARRVGLRRSVTITFSEVIRSTLLTSANVRLLRKGQRKPVPVRLTYDERRARLTIDPVRRLEPSTTYRIVIATRVVDVAGNRLDQDPGQNGDQQATWRFRTR
;
A
#
# COMPACT_ATOMS: atom_id res chain seq x y z
N MET A 1 13.51 0.03 83.53
CA MET A 1 13.29 -0.33 82.11
C MET A 1 12.03 0.36 81.60
N ARG A 2 12.16 1.42 80.80
CA ARG A 2 11.04 2.13 80.15
C ARG A 2 11.40 2.33 78.68
N VAL A 3 10.58 1.77 77.80
CA VAL A 3 10.70 1.82 76.33
C VAL A 3 10.05 3.11 75.84
N LYS A 4 10.80 3.98 75.15
CA LYS A 4 10.25 5.13 74.42
C LYS A 4 10.16 4.76 72.93
N ARG A 5 8.94 4.73 72.40
CA ARG A 5 8.65 4.62 70.96
C ARG A 5 8.86 5.98 70.29
N PHE A 6 9.71 6.05 69.27
CA PHE A 6 9.75 7.15 68.32
C PHE A 6 8.89 6.78 67.10
N VAL A 7 7.93 7.64 66.76
CA VAL A 7 7.14 7.56 65.53
C VAL A 7 7.80 8.48 64.51
N ALA A 8 8.29 7.94 63.41
CA ALA A 8 8.77 8.71 62.26
C ALA A 8 7.60 9.02 61.32
N VAL A 9 7.36 10.30 61.08
CA VAL A 9 6.40 10.78 60.07
C VAL A 9 7.14 10.92 58.75
N ILE A 10 6.76 10.14 57.73
CA ILE A 10 7.28 10.26 56.37
C ILE A 10 6.31 11.17 55.60
N ALA A 11 6.78 12.35 55.19
CA ALA A 11 6.06 13.24 54.28
C ALA A 11 6.25 12.76 52.83
N ALA A 12 5.18 12.30 52.20
CA ALA A 12 5.17 11.93 50.78
C ALA A 12 4.92 13.17 49.92
N THR A 13 5.92 13.58 49.13
CA THR A 13 5.78 14.63 48.12
C THR A 13 5.16 14.04 46.85
N LEU A 14 3.92 14.42 46.50
CA LEU A 14 3.30 14.04 45.23
C LEU A 14 3.87 14.91 44.09
N LEU A 15 4.57 14.29 43.13
CA LEU A 15 4.80 14.88 41.81
C LEU A 15 3.54 14.70 40.94
N ALA A 16 3.00 15.80 40.43
CA ALA A 16 1.95 15.77 39.42
C ALA A 16 2.55 15.32 38.06
N PRO A 17 1.88 14.44 37.30
CA PRO A 17 2.35 14.03 35.99
C PRO A 17 2.21 15.18 35.00
N THR A 18 3.31 15.57 34.36
CA THR A 18 3.32 16.53 33.25
C THR A 18 2.65 15.88 32.04
N MET A 19 1.53 16.44 31.62
CA MET A 19 0.76 15.99 30.46
C MET A 19 1.47 16.46 29.18
N MET A 20 2.20 15.57 28.51
CA MET A 20 2.73 15.84 27.17
C MET A 20 1.55 15.92 26.18
N LEU A 21 1.37 17.09 25.56
CA LEU A 21 0.50 17.21 24.39
C LEU A 21 1.08 16.38 23.23
N PRO A 22 0.25 15.68 22.44
CA PRO A 22 0.73 15.04 21.23
C PRO A 22 1.19 16.13 20.27
N ALA A 23 2.45 16.08 19.86
CA ALA A 23 2.97 16.92 18.79
C ALA A 23 2.16 16.61 17.53
N THR A 24 1.35 17.57 17.07
CA THR A 24 0.84 17.59 15.71
C THR A 24 2.05 17.54 14.78
N ALA A 25 2.22 16.44 14.05
CA ALA A 25 3.21 16.35 12.99
C ALA A 25 2.99 17.52 12.04
N ALA A 26 3.98 18.42 11.97
CA ALA A 26 4.01 19.44 10.94
C ALA A 26 3.90 18.77 9.57
N PRO A 27 3.18 19.34 8.60
CA PRO A 27 3.23 18.84 7.23
C PRO A 27 4.69 18.77 6.79
N ALA A 28 5.09 17.65 6.18
CA ALA A 28 6.45 17.47 5.69
C ALA A 28 6.82 18.69 4.84
N ALA A 29 7.95 19.33 5.16
CA ALA A 29 8.45 20.46 4.37
C ALA A 29 8.52 20.05 2.89
N PRO A 30 8.20 20.94 1.95
CA PRO A 30 8.39 20.66 0.54
C PRO A 30 9.85 20.25 0.30
N ARG A 31 10.04 19.01 -0.17
CA ARG A 31 11.37 18.43 -0.41
C ARG A 31 12.12 19.26 -1.45
N ALA A 32 13.41 19.49 -1.20
CA ALA A 32 14.28 20.27 -2.08
C ALA A 32 14.42 19.59 -3.45
N SER A 33 14.59 20.40 -4.49
CA SER A 33 14.97 19.94 -5.83
C SER A 33 16.29 19.16 -5.77
N GLY A 34 16.28 17.89 -6.20
CA GLY A 34 17.50 17.06 -6.32
C GLY A 34 17.56 15.83 -5.41
N GLU A 35 16.57 15.59 -4.54
CA GLU A 35 16.52 14.36 -3.74
C GLU A 35 16.13 13.16 -4.62
N ALA A 36 16.99 12.14 -4.67
CA ALA A 36 16.75 10.88 -5.37
C ALA A 36 15.59 10.10 -4.71
N VAL A 37 14.51 9.86 -5.45
CA VAL A 37 13.32 9.13 -4.98
C VAL A 37 13.24 7.76 -5.66
N ALA A 38 12.78 6.75 -4.95
CA ALA A 38 12.55 5.38 -5.43
C ALA A 38 11.13 4.92 -5.04
N LEU A 39 10.59 3.80 -5.55
CA LEU A 39 9.25 3.33 -5.12
C LEU A 39 9.24 2.93 -3.64
N TRP A 40 10.30 2.26 -3.18
CA TRP A 40 10.49 1.91 -1.77
C TRP A 40 11.63 2.72 -1.15
N ASP A 41 11.42 3.14 0.09
CA ASP A 41 12.45 3.79 0.90
C ASP A 41 13.53 2.78 1.32
N ALA A 42 14.75 3.26 1.60
CA ALA A 42 15.90 2.42 1.93
C ALA A 42 15.76 1.69 3.29
N ASP A 43 14.77 2.09 4.09
CA ASP A 43 14.38 1.47 5.35
C ASP A 43 13.11 0.61 5.23
N PHE A 44 12.49 0.52 4.04
CA PHE A 44 11.31 -0.30 3.82
C PHE A 44 11.58 -1.76 4.17
N SER A 45 10.65 -2.37 4.90
CA SER A 45 10.63 -3.80 5.20
C SER A 45 9.20 -4.30 5.02
N PRO A 46 8.98 -5.33 4.17
CA PRO A 46 7.66 -5.90 3.99
C PRO A 46 7.34 -6.76 5.22
N GLN A 47 6.13 -6.62 5.75
CA GLN A 47 5.66 -7.39 6.88
C GLN A 47 5.16 -8.78 6.42
N MET A 48 6.03 -9.55 5.77
CA MET A 48 5.69 -10.88 5.23
C MET A 48 5.72 -11.96 6.31
N ALA A 49 4.82 -12.92 6.19
CA ALA A 49 4.84 -14.14 6.99
C ALA A 49 5.68 -15.23 6.30
N PRO A 50 6.37 -16.12 7.05
CA PRO A 50 7.20 -17.19 6.47
C PRO A 50 6.47 -18.07 5.44
N VAL A 51 5.16 -18.32 5.65
CA VAL A 51 4.33 -19.12 4.74
C VAL A 51 4.19 -18.50 3.36
N GLU A 52 4.34 -17.17 3.22
CA GLU A 52 4.24 -16.46 1.95
C GLU A 52 5.47 -16.71 1.05
N CYS A 53 6.57 -17.22 1.61
CA CYS A 53 7.77 -17.59 0.87
C CYS A 53 7.70 -19.00 0.25
N GLU A 54 6.65 -19.77 0.57
CA GLU A 54 6.49 -21.17 0.16
C GLU A 54 7.71 -22.04 0.55
N THR A 55 8.50 -22.49 -0.42
CA THR A 55 9.70 -23.30 -0.17
C THR A 55 10.90 -22.48 0.29
N TRP A 56 10.83 -21.15 0.15
CA TRP A 56 11.88 -20.20 0.51
C TRP A 56 11.72 -19.70 1.94
N ARG A 57 12.70 -18.93 2.42
CA ARG A 57 12.72 -18.40 3.79
C ARG A 57 12.74 -16.87 3.81
N LEU A 58 12.27 -16.31 4.92
CA LEU A 58 12.52 -14.91 5.23
C LEU A 58 13.98 -14.71 5.59
N ASP A 59 14.56 -13.62 5.12
CA ASP A 59 15.80 -13.10 5.68
C ASP A 59 15.55 -12.37 7.02
N GLU A 60 16.63 -11.87 7.62
CA GLU A 60 16.57 -11.19 8.92
C GLU A 60 15.75 -9.88 8.91
N ARG A 61 15.44 -9.33 7.73
CA ARG A 61 14.66 -8.09 7.56
C ARG A 61 13.25 -8.34 7.03
N GLY A 62 12.81 -9.60 6.96
CA GLY A 62 11.44 -9.97 6.61
C GLY A 62 11.16 -10.07 5.11
N PHE A 63 12.18 -10.20 4.26
CA PHE A 63 12.00 -10.42 2.82
C PHE A 63 12.10 -11.91 2.50
N CYS A 64 11.20 -12.44 1.66
CA CYS A 64 11.40 -13.77 1.09
C CYS A 64 12.62 -13.76 0.16
N ALA A 65 13.56 -14.67 0.37
CA ALA A 65 14.79 -14.77 -0.40
C ALA A 65 14.88 -16.12 -1.11
N ALA A 66 15.03 -16.09 -2.44
CA ALA A 66 15.26 -17.25 -3.27
C ALA A 66 16.77 -17.48 -3.50
N ASP A 67 17.15 -18.76 -3.63
CA ASP A 67 18.46 -19.24 -4.09
C ASP A 67 18.21 -20.40 -5.06
N ASP A 68 17.91 -20.05 -6.31
CA ASP A 68 17.43 -21.01 -7.32
C ASP A 68 18.53 -21.93 -7.88
N ALA A 69 19.81 -21.63 -7.63
CA ALA A 69 20.97 -22.36 -8.12
C ALA A 69 20.93 -22.64 -9.65
N ARG A 70 20.44 -21.67 -10.43
CA ARG A 70 20.35 -21.73 -11.90
C ARG A 70 21.40 -20.83 -12.56
N ASN A 71 21.45 -20.85 -13.90
CA ASN A 71 22.28 -19.96 -14.71
C ASN A 71 21.61 -18.58 -14.79
N GLY A 72 22.01 -17.63 -13.94
CA GLY A 72 21.67 -16.19 -14.03
C GLY A 72 20.18 -15.82 -14.06
N VAL A 73 19.79 -14.66 -13.51
CA VAL A 73 18.43 -14.16 -13.68
C VAL A 73 18.38 -12.64 -13.72
N GLU A 74 17.76 -12.08 -14.75
CA GLU A 74 17.34 -10.68 -14.82
C GLU A 74 15.93 -10.56 -14.25
N LEU A 75 15.72 -9.63 -13.32
CA LEU A 75 14.48 -9.45 -12.57
C LEU A 75 14.08 -7.98 -12.58
N GLY A 76 12.82 -7.67 -12.84
CA GLY A 76 12.40 -6.29 -13.06
C GLY A 76 10.94 -5.99 -12.74
N LEU A 77 10.62 -4.70 -12.79
CA LEU A 77 9.27 -4.19 -12.80
C LEU A 77 9.05 -3.25 -13.98
N LYS A 78 7.83 -3.28 -14.51
CA LYS A 78 7.30 -2.31 -15.47
C LYS A 78 6.72 -1.12 -14.74
N PHE A 79 7.03 0.07 -15.21
CA PHE A 79 6.51 1.32 -14.66
C PHE A 79 6.26 2.36 -15.76
N GLN A 80 5.43 3.34 -15.42
CA GLN A 80 5.21 4.55 -16.21
C GLN A 80 5.42 5.79 -15.34
N THR A 81 5.52 6.94 -15.99
CA THR A 81 5.50 8.23 -15.32
C THR A 81 4.37 9.14 -15.80
N ALA A 82 3.92 10.04 -14.93
CA ALA A 82 2.90 11.04 -15.21
C ALA A 82 3.48 12.37 -15.75
N ARG A 83 4.81 12.55 -15.72
CA ARG A 83 5.50 13.72 -16.29
C ARG A 83 6.92 13.37 -16.69
N ASP A 84 7.63 14.27 -17.35
CA ASP A 84 9.05 14.05 -17.63
C ASP A 84 9.86 13.91 -16.34
N LEU A 85 10.73 12.89 -16.30
CA LEU A 85 11.61 12.61 -15.18
C LEU A 85 13.01 12.27 -15.67
N LEU A 86 13.98 12.42 -14.77
CA LEU A 86 15.34 11.95 -14.97
C LEU A 86 15.56 10.71 -14.10
N VAL A 87 15.72 9.54 -14.72
CA VAL A 87 16.13 8.31 -14.01
C VAL A 87 17.63 8.33 -13.83
N THR A 88 18.08 8.40 -12.57
CA THR A 88 19.50 8.50 -12.21
C THR A 88 20.09 7.14 -11.85
N GLY A 89 19.28 6.10 -11.68
CA GLY A 89 19.76 4.81 -11.22
C GLY A 89 18.68 3.78 -10.96
N VAL A 90 19.05 2.69 -10.29
CA VAL A 90 18.12 1.70 -9.74
C VAL A 90 18.46 1.40 -8.28
N ARG A 91 17.42 1.19 -7.47
CA ARG A 91 17.51 0.70 -6.09
C ARG A 91 17.06 -0.75 -6.06
N VAL A 92 17.83 -1.61 -5.39
CA VAL A 92 17.55 -3.05 -5.28
C VAL A 92 17.67 -3.47 -3.83
N TYR A 93 16.74 -4.29 -3.33
CA TYR A 93 16.95 -5.05 -2.11
C TYR A 93 17.76 -6.31 -2.44
N ARG A 94 19.05 -6.27 -2.14
CA ARG A 94 20.01 -7.29 -2.58
C ARG A 94 20.19 -8.37 -1.53
N VAL A 95 19.99 -9.62 -1.94
CA VAL A 95 20.40 -10.84 -1.20
C VAL A 95 21.59 -11.52 -1.87
N ASP A 96 21.80 -11.31 -3.17
CA ASP A 96 23.04 -11.66 -3.87
C ASP A 96 24.15 -10.67 -3.50
N LEU A 97 25.12 -11.15 -2.72
CA LEU A 97 26.28 -10.38 -2.26
C LEU A 97 27.41 -10.28 -3.30
N GLY A 98 27.30 -10.99 -4.43
CA GLY A 98 28.25 -10.92 -5.53
C GLY A 98 28.18 -9.62 -6.32
N THR A 99 28.69 -9.61 -7.55
CA THR A 99 28.47 -8.47 -8.46
C THR A 99 27.13 -8.68 -9.17
N VAL A 100 26.24 -7.69 -9.11
CA VAL A 100 24.96 -7.70 -9.83
C VAL A 100 24.88 -6.49 -10.76
N THR A 101 24.13 -6.60 -11.86
CA THR A 101 24.03 -5.52 -12.87
C THR A 101 22.65 -4.90 -12.80
N GLY A 102 22.54 -3.59 -12.64
CA GLY A 102 21.25 -2.88 -12.70
C GLY A 102 21.03 -2.24 -14.07
N SER A 103 19.80 -2.25 -14.56
CA SER A 103 19.47 -1.78 -15.91
C SER A 103 18.16 -1.00 -15.96
N LEU A 104 18.07 -0.11 -16.94
CA LEU A 104 16.84 0.56 -17.36
C LEU A 104 16.61 0.25 -18.85
N TRP A 105 15.36 -0.05 -19.19
CA TRP A 105 14.94 -0.43 -20.53
C TRP A 105 13.69 0.33 -20.96
N ASP A 106 13.50 0.46 -22.27
CA ASP A 106 12.17 0.70 -22.82
C ASP A 106 11.37 -0.61 -22.94
N VAL A 107 10.09 -0.51 -23.33
CA VAL A 107 9.19 -1.67 -23.49
C VAL A 107 9.56 -2.56 -24.67
N ASP A 108 10.29 -2.03 -25.65
CA ASP A 108 10.72 -2.74 -26.87
C ASP A 108 11.95 -3.61 -26.63
N GLY A 109 12.55 -3.52 -25.43
CA GLY A 109 13.72 -4.29 -25.02
C GLY A 109 15.06 -3.60 -25.27
N ASN A 110 15.07 -2.32 -25.64
CA ASN A 110 16.31 -1.56 -25.77
C ASN A 110 16.81 -1.13 -24.39
N ARG A 111 18.07 -1.41 -24.11
CA ARG A 111 18.70 -0.99 -22.85
C ARG A 111 19.08 0.50 -22.92
N LEU A 112 18.43 1.31 -22.09
CA LEU A 112 18.64 2.76 -22.03
C LEU A 112 19.81 3.15 -21.12
N ALA A 113 20.01 2.40 -20.03
CA ALA A 113 21.15 2.57 -19.12
C ALA A 113 21.47 1.26 -18.39
N THR A 114 22.72 1.17 -17.92
CA THR A 114 23.22 0.03 -17.14
C THR A 114 24.34 0.45 -16.20
N GLY A 115 24.59 -0.34 -15.17
CA GLY A 115 25.74 -0.23 -14.29
C GLY A 115 25.86 -1.46 -13.38
N THR A 116 26.96 -1.55 -12.62
CA THR A 116 27.22 -2.69 -11.75
C THR A 116 27.20 -2.27 -10.28
N PHE A 117 26.52 -3.06 -9.47
CA PHE A 117 26.67 -3.00 -8.02
C PHE A 117 27.92 -3.79 -7.64
N ALA A 118 28.80 -3.17 -6.87
CA ALA A 118 29.96 -3.85 -6.30
C ALA A 118 29.51 -4.99 -5.34
N PRO A 119 30.41 -5.96 -5.03
CA PRO A 119 30.15 -6.93 -3.98
C PRO A 119 29.75 -6.27 -2.66
N ALA A 120 28.77 -6.87 -1.99
CA ALA A 120 28.22 -6.35 -0.74
C ALA A 120 28.64 -7.23 0.45
N ALA A 121 28.78 -6.62 1.63
CA ALA A 121 29.07 -7.36 2.86
C ALA A 121 27.80 -7.92 3.52
N THR A 122 26.64 -7.30 3.28
CA THR A 122 25.38 -7.64 3.93
C THR A 122 24.20 -7.49 2.97
N THR A 123 23.15 -8.27 3.22
CA THR A 123 21.85 -8.15 2.56
C THR A 123 21.20 -6.79 2.87
N GLY A 124 20.51 -6.20 1.89
CA GLY A 124 19.74 -4.98 2.12
C GLY A 124 19.53 -4.10 0.88
N TRP A 125 18.83 -2.99 1.09
CA TRP A 125 18.66 -1.94 0.09
C TRP A 125 19.98 -1.32 -0.31
N GLN A 126 20.23 -1.25 -1.62
CA GLN A 126 21.39 -0.62 -2.22
C GLN A 126 21.00 0.12 -3.48
N ASP A 127 21.71 1.21 -3.75
CA ASP A 127 21.49 2.07 -4.90
C ASP A 127 22.66 1.95 -5.86
N LEU A 128 22.33 1.87 -7.15
CA LEU A 128 23.25 2.02 -8.26
C LEU A 128 22.90 3.31 -8.98
N THR A 129 23.87 4.19 -9.15
CA THR A 129 23.75 5.37 -10.01
C THR A 129 24.28 5.03 -11.41
N PHE A 130 23.54 5.38 -12.45
CA PHE A 130 24.00 5.24 -13.82
C PHE A 130 25.05 6.30 -14.17
N ALA A 131 25.99 5.96 -15.06
CA ALA A 131 27.02 6.90 -15.53
C ALA A 131 26.42 8.13 -16.23
N LYS A 132 25.27 7.94 -16.90
CA LYS A 132 24.47 9.01 -17.52
C LYS A 132 23.02 8.84 -17.08
N PRO A 133 22.41 9.84 -16.43
CA PRO A 133 20.97 9.83 -16.17
C PRO A 133 20.17 9.79 -17.46
N VAL A 134 19.00 9.14 -17.44
CA VAL A 134 18.14 8.94 -18.59
C VAL A 134 16.86 9.75 -18.44
N ALA A 135 16.58 10.64 -19.39
CA ALA A 135 15.29 11.31 -19.45
C ALA A 135 14.21 10.33 -19.93
N ILE A 136 13.11 10.26 -19.19
CA ILE A 136 11.94 9.44 -19.53
C ILE A 136 10.69 10.31 -19.64
N SER A 137 9.77 9.90 -20.50
CA SER A 137 8.57 10.68 -20.85
C SER A 137 7.29 10.05 -20.32
N PRO A 138 6.24 10.86 -20.08
CA PRO A 138 4.98 10.36 -19.55
C PRO A 138 4.27 9.37 -20.48
N GLY A 139 3.52 8.46 -19.89
CA GLY A 139 2.68 7.48 -20.60
C GLY A 139 3.43 6.37 -21.34
N ARG A 140 4.77 6.39 -21.36
CA ARG A 140 5.59 5.29 -21.89
C ARG A 140 5.90 4.27 -20.80
N THR A 141 5.85 2.99 -21.17
CA THR A 141 6.26 1.89 -20.29
C THR A 141 7.76 1.69 -20.35
N TYR A 142 8.38 1.60 -19.18
CA TYR A 142 9.79 1.33 -18.97
C TYR A 142 9.96 0.14 -18.03
N VAL A 143 11.12 -0.50 -18.07
CA VAL A 143 11.48 -1.58 -17.15
C VAL A 143 12.72 -1.19 -16.35
N ALA A 144 12.62 -1.22 -15.03
CA ALA A 144 13.78 -1.17 -14.15
C ALA A 144 14.08 -2.59 -13.69
N SER A 145 15.33 -3.04 -13.83
CA SER A 145 15.71 -4.41 -13.56
C SER A 145 17.09 -4.55 -12.95
N TYR A 146 17.39 -5.73 -12.42
CA TYR A 146 18.73 -6.15 -12.10
C TYR A 146 18.98 -7.62 -12.43
N TYR A 147 20.20 -7.94 -12.80
CA TYR A 147 20.71 -9.26 -13.06
C TYR A 147 21.50 -9.81 -11.88
N SER A 148 21.07 -10.95 -11.35
CA SER A 148 21.80 -11.75 -10.35
C SER A 148 22.43 -12.98 -11.03
N PRO A 149 23.78 -13.02 -11.19
CA PRO A 149 24.47 -14.19 -11.74
C PRO A 149 24.27 -15.45 -10.89
N ALA A 150 24.16 -15.29 -9.57
CA ALA A 150 24.00 -16.41 -8.64
C ALA A 150 22.54 -16.87 -8.50
N THR A 151 21.58 -16.22 -9.17
CA THR A 151 20.14 -16.49 -9.05
C THR A 151 19.62 -16.39 -7.62
N ARG A 152 20.15 -15.39 -6.90
CA ARG A 152 19.75 -15.06 -5.53
C ARG A 152 19.01 -13.73 -5.53
N TYR A 153 17.76 -13.75 -5.12
CA TYR A 153 16.92 -12.56 -5.20
C TYR A 153 15.84 -12.54 -4.11
N ALA A 154 15.48 -11.33 -3.68
CA ALA A 154 14.33 -11.15 -2.83
C ALA A 154 13.06 -11.05 -3.69
N PHE A 155 11.93 -11.53 -3.20
CA PHE A 155 10.67 -11.47 -3.92
C PHE A 155 9.45 -11.33 -3.00
N ALA A 156 8.29 -11.03 -3.58
CA ALA A 156 6.98 -11.32 -2.98
C ALA A 156 5.94 -11.59 -4.06
N TYR A 157 5.21 -12.71 -3.94
CA TYR A 157 4.18 -13.10 -4.91
C TYR A 157 2.98 -12.16 -4.88
N GLY A 158 2.36 -11.94 -6.05
CA GLY A 158 1.08 -11.24 -6.19
C GLY A 158 1.14 -9.72 -5.94
N TYR A 159 2.33 -9.16 -5.77
CA TYR A 159 2.52 -7.75 -5.41
C TYR A 159 1.95 -6.80 -6.46
N PHE A 160 2.14 -7.12 -7.74
CA PHE A 160 1.64 -6.31 -8.85
C PHE A 160 0.27 -6.78 -9.39
N ARG A 161 -0.52 -7.49 -8.59
CA ARG A 161 -1.96 -7.66 -8.90
C ARG A 161 -2.72 -6.33 -8.84
N GLU A 162 -2.13 -5.37 -8.13
CA GLU A 162 -2.54 -3.97 -8.08
C GLU A 162 -1.35 -3.09 -8.48
N GLN A 163 -1.64 -1.88 -8.96
CA GLN A 163 -0.59 -0.90 -9.26
C GLN A 163 -0.05 -0.28 -7.97
N LEU A 164 1.23 0.11 -7.98
CA LEU A 164 1.86 0.88 -6.90
C LEU A 164 2.23 2.27 -7.41
N VAL A 165 1.69 3.31 -6.78
CA VAL A 165 1.93 4.71 -7.17
C VAL A 165 2.77 5.41 -6.10
N ARG A 166 3.84 6.08 -6.51
CA ARG A 166 4.61 6.99 -5.66
C ARG A 166 4.98 8.26 -6.42
N GLY A 167 4.30 9.35 -6.08
CA GLY A 167 4.46 10.62 -6.78
C GLY A 167 4.18 10.47 -8.28
N PRO A 168 5.10 10.90 -9.16
CA PRO A 168 4.91 10.82 -10.61
C PRO A 168 5.18 9.42 -11.20
N VAL A 169 5.57 8.41 -10.40
CA VAL A 169 5.90 7.07 -10.89
C VAL A 169 4.83 6.06 -10.48
N THR A 170 4.38 5.26 -11.44
CA THR A 170 3.44 4.16 -11.23
C THR A 170 4.08 2.85 -11.68
N ALA A 171 4.36 1.93 -10.76
CA ALA A 171 4.57 0.54 -11.12
C ALA A 171 3.23 -0.07 -11.52
N LEU A 172 3.19 -0.63 -12.73
CA LEU A 172 1.94 -1.04 -13.37
C LEU A 172 1.32 -2.27 -12.70
N ARG A 173 0.00 -2.37 -12.76
CA ARG A 173 -0.69 -3.63 -12.48
C ARG A 173 -0.39 -4.63 -13.60
N GLY A 174 -0.05 -5.86 -13.24
CA GLY A 174 0.05 -6.98 -14.19
C GLY A 174 -1.33 -7.43 -14.66
N VAL A 175 -1.44 -7.66 -15.97
CA VAL A 175 -2.59 -8.32 -16.60
C VAL A 175 -2.10 -9.46 -17.50
N ALA A 176 -2.99 -10.35 -17.92
CA ALA A 176 -2.62 -11.60 -18.61
C ALA A 176 -1.70 -11.37 -19.83
N ASP A 177 -1.98 -10.34 -20.64
CA ASP A 177 -1.24 -10.04 -21.87
C ASP A 177 -0.13 -9.00 -21.66
N ASP A 178 -0.06 -8.36 -20.49
CA ASP A 178 0.98 -7.39 -20.13
C ASP A 178 1.32 -7.53 -18.64
N PRO A 179 2.08 -8.57 -18.27
CA PRO A 179 2.32 -8.86 -16.87
C PRO A 179 3.39 -7.92 -16.29
N ASN A 180 3.34 -7.72 -14.97
CA ASN A 180 4.41 -7.07 -14.21
C ASN A 180 5.07 -8.10 -13.27
N GLY A 181 6.18 -7.74 -12.64
CA GLY A 181 7.03 -8.71 -11.97
C GLY A 181 7.73 -9.58 -12.98
N VAL A 182 8.50 -8.94 -13.85
CA VAL A 182 9.11 -9.60 -14.98
C VAL A 182 10.45 -10.21 -14.61
N HIS A 183 10.80 -11.33 -15.24
CA HIS A 183 12.06 -12.01 -15.07
C HIS A 183 12.49 -12.70 -16.36
N CYS A 184 13.78 -13.02 -16.43
CA CYS A 184 14.27 -14.05 -17.32
C CYS A 184 15.57 -14.70 -16.88
N TYR A 185 15.69 -16.00 -17.12
CA TYR A 185 16.88 -16.80 -16.82
C TYR A 185 17.81 -16.90 -18.03
N ASP A 186 19.11 -17.04 -17.78
CA ASP A 186 20.11 -17.29 -18.84
C ASP A 186 20.07 -18.75 -19.29
N VAL A 187 19.04 -19.06 -20.08
CA VAL A 187 18.98 -20.29 -20.87
C VAL A 187 19.17 -19.93 -22.34
N ALA A 188 20.03 -20.69 -23.03
CA ALA A 188 20.64 -20.36 -24.33
C ALA A 188 19.69 -20.06 -25.52
N THR A 189 18.38 -20.04 -25.33
CA THR A 189 17.40 -19.93 -26.43
C THR A 189 16.25 -18.96 -26.17
N GLN A 190 16.12 -18.31 -25.01
CA GLN A 190 14.84 -17.63 -24.69
C GLN A 190 14.90 -16.25 -24.04
N CYS A 191 16.08 -15.67 -23.76
CA CYS A 191 16.19 -14.26 -23.38
C CYS A 191 17.55 -13.64 -23.71
N GLU A 192 17.54 -12.61 -24.54
CA GLU A 192 18.68 -11.73 -24.83
C GLU A 192 18.77 -10.61 -23.77
N SER A 193 18.72 -11.00 -22.49
CA SER A 193 18.82 -10.12 -21.31
C SER A 193 17.66 -9.13 -21.05
N PHE A 194 16.56 -9.12 -21.81
CA PHE A 194 15.36 -8.33 -21.49
C PHE A 194 14.27 -9.17 -20.79
N PRO A 195 13.80 -8.79 -19.57
CA PRO A 195 12.85 -9.60 -18.83
C PRO A 195 11.39 -9.34 -19.28
N ILE A 196 10.75 -10.36 -19.85
CA ILE A 196 9.35 -10.28 -20.34
C ILE A 196 8.40 -11.27 -19.66
N ARG A 197 8.92 -12.31 -19.02
CA ARG A 197 8.09 -13.37 -18.39
C ARG A 197 7.73 -12.96 -16.99
N SER A 198 6.56 -13.35 -16.50
CA SER A 198 6.19 -13.12 -15.09
C SER A 198 5.87 -14.42 -14.39
N PHE A 199 6.06 -14.42 -13.08
CA PHE A 199 5.56 -15.45 -12.21
C PHE A 199 4.70 -14.80 -11.13
N ARG A 200 3.38 -15.01 -11.22
CA ARG A 200 2.38 -14.57 -10.23
C ARG A 200 2.45 -13.08 -9.88
N ASP A 201 2.75 -12.20 -10.84
CA ASP A 201 2.81 -10.74 -10.63
C ASP A 201 3.72 -10.35 -9.46
N SER A 202 4.86 -11.02 -9.33
CA SER A 202 5.75 -10.85 -8.17
C SER A 202 6.45 -9.49 -8.15
N THR A 203 6.78 -8.94 -6.99
CA THR A 203 7.87 -7.95 -6.94
C THR A 203 9.20 -8.66 -6.74
N TYR A 204 10.27 -8.10 -7.29
CA TYR A 204 11.65 -8.51 -7.07
C TYR A 204 12.48 -7.42 -6.39
N TRP A 205 11.79 -6.46 -5.76
CA TRP A 205 12.34 -5.37 -4.95
C TRP A 205 13.43 -4.56 -5.66
N VAL A 206 13.21 -4.28 -6.95
CA VAL A 206 14.00 -3.37 -7.78
C VAL A 206 13.13 -2.21 -8.23
N THR A 207 13.65 -0.99 -8.25
CA THR A 207 12.88 0.22 -8.61
C THR A 207 13.78 1.26 -9.26
N PRO A 208 13.26 2.08 -10.21
CA PRO A 208 14.03 3.22 -10.70
C PRO A 208 14.29 4.22 -9.56
N ILE A 209 15.44 4.87 -9.61
CA ILE A 209 15.74 6.07 -8.83
C ILE A 209 15.53 7.27 -9.75
N TRP A 210 14.65 8.19 -9.39
CA TRP A 210 14.32 9.35 -10.23
C TRP A 210 14.49 10.67 -9.51
N GLN A 211 14.68 11.71 -10.32
CA GLN A 211 14.73 13.11 -9.94
C GLN A 211 13.95 13.94 -10.98
N ASN A 212 13.66 15.19 -10.63
CA ASN A 212 13.18 16.14 -11.63
C ASN A 212 14.35 16.55 -12.55
N PRO A 213 14.11 16.83 -13.85
CA PRO A 213 15.14 17.35 -14.74
C PRO A 213 15.77 18.66 -14.19
N PRO A 214 17.09 18.86 -14.32
CA PRO A 214 17.74 20.10 -13.92
C PRO A 214 17.29 21.28 -14.82
N GLY A 215 17.00 22.43 -14.21
CA GLY A 215 16.61 23.66 -14.93
C GLY A 215 15.11 23.91 -15.01
N GLU A 216 14.26 22.95 -14.63
CA GLU A 216 12.87 23.21 -14.29
C GLU A 216 12.77 23.54 -12.80
N ALA A 217 12.67 24.84 -12.47
CA ALA A 217 11.95 25.23 -11.27
C ALA A 217 10.57 24.59 -11.39
N VAL A 218 10.12 23.85 -10.36
CA VAL A 218 8.76 23.28 -10.32
C VAL A 218 7.80 24.38 -10.78
N PRO A 219 7.22 24.31 -12.00
CA PRO A 219 6.21 25.28 -12.39
C PRO A 219 5.12 25.18 -11.31
N PRO A 220 4.53 26.28 -10.81
CA PRO A 220 3.34 26.16 -9.96
C PRO A 220 2.40 25.21 -10.70
N GLN A 221 2.16 24.06 -10.09
CA GLN A 221 1.77 22.87 -10.82
C GLN A 221 0.50 23.11 -11.62
N THR A 222 0.61 23.18 -12.94
CA THR A 222 -0.43 22.64 -13.84
C THR A 222 0.08 21.32 -14.38
N VAL A 223 0.36 20.41 -13.45
CA VAL A 223 0.25 18.97 -13.73
C VAL A 223 -1.19 18.79 -14.23
N PRO A 224 -1.48 18.24 -15.43
CA PRO A 224 -2.77 17.57 -15.58
C PRO A 224 -2.70 16.49 -14.51
N ALA A 225 -3.46 16.66 -13.43
CA ALA A 225 -3.46 15.76 -12.30
C ALA A 225 -3.43 14.32 -12.87
N PRO A 226 -2.58 13.40 -12.35
CA PRO A 226 -2.79 11.98 -12.65
C PRO A 226 -4.28 11.75 -12.47
N PRO A 227 -5.01 11.07 -13.39
CA PRO A 227 -6.47 11.06 -13.35
C PRO A 227 -6.83 10.75 -11.92
N SER A 228 -7.31 11.77 -11.19
CA SER A 228 -7.62 11.59 -9.79
C SER A 228 -8.61 10.45 -9.85
N ASP A 229 -8.44 9.44 -9.00
CA ASP A 229 -9.58 8.56 -8.83
C ASP A 229 -10.71 9.50 -8.44
N VAL A 230 -11.67 9.65 -9.35
CA VAL A 230 -12.85 10.51 -9.21
C VAL A 230 -14.06 9.65 -8.96
N ARG A 231 -13.88 8.31 -8.95
CA ARG A 231 -14.98 7.40 -8.71
C ARG A 231 -15.22 7.41 -7.21
N PRO A 232 -16.44 7.75 -6.78
CA PRO A 232 -16.77 7.69 -5.39
C PRO A 232 -16.93 6.23 -4.93
N PRO A 233 -16.56 5.90 -3.68
CA PRO A 233 -16.79 4.59 -3.14
C PRO A 233 -18.28 4.32 -2.97
N VAL A 234 -18.75 3.18 -3.48
CA VAL A 234 -20.15 2.71 -3.31
C VAL A 234 -20.19 1.46 -2.43
N VAL A 235 -21.31 1.22 -1.74
CA VAL A 235 -21.59 -0.10 -1.16
C VAL A 235 -22.04 -1.04 -2.27
N ARG A 236 -21.25 -2.09 -2.56
CA ARG A 236 -21.61 -3.10 -3.57
C ARG A 236 -22.45 -4.23 -3.01
N HIS A 237 -22.14 -4.66 -1.80
CA HIS A 237 -22.84 -5.76 -1.15
C HIS A 237 -23.06 -5.47 0.32
N SER A 238 -24.23 -5.87 0.83
CA SER A 238 -24.54 -5.85 2.25
C SER A 238 -25.23 -7.14 2.67
N SER A 239 -24.92 -7.60 3.87
CA SER A 239 -25.63 -8.69 4.54
C SER A 239 -25.90 -8.27 5.98
N PRO A 240 -27.15 -8.05 6.41
CA PRO A 240 -28.38 -8.25 5.64
C PRO A 240 -28.54 -7.32 4.43
N THR A 241 -29.22 -7.80 3.39
CA THR A 241 -29.60 -7.01 2.20
C THR A 241 -30.75 -6.06 2.53
N ASN A 242 -30.99 -5.06 1.67
CA ASN A 242 -32.12 -4.16 1.83
C ASN A 242 -33.46 -4.92 1.82
N GLY A 243 -34.32 -4.66 2.80
CA GLY A 243 -35.61 -5.31 2.96
C GLY A 243 -35.55 -6.69 3.62
N ALA A 244 -34.36 -7.21 3.98
CA ALA A 244 -34.23 -8.52 4.60
C ALA A 244 -35.10 -8.66 5.86
N ARG A 245 -35.77 -9.81 6.00
CA ARG A 245 -36.65 -10.14 7.13
C ARG A 245 -36.08 -11.30 7.94
N ARG A 246 -36.59 -11.48 9.16
CA ARG A 246 -36.19 -12.58 10.06
C ARG A 246 -34.69 -12.63 10.37
N VAL A 247 -34.02 -11.47 10.36
CA VAL A 247 -32.58 -11.38 10.68
C VAL A 247 -32.34 -11.79 12.14
N GLY A 248 -31.31 -12.60 12.36
CA GLY A 248 -30.93 -13.07 13.70
C GLY A 248 -30.52 -11.93 14.63
N LEU A 249 -30.89 -12.04 15.90
CA LEU A 249 -30.76 -10.95 16.88
C LEU A 249 -29.32 -10.67 17.36
N ARG A 250 -28.38 -11.55 17.01
CA ARG A 250 -26.92 -11.42 17.26
C ARG A 250 -26.10 -11.44 15.97
N ARG A 251 -26.74 -11.31 14.80
CA ARG A 251 -26.00 -11.32 13.54
C ARG A 251 -25.27 -9.99 13.37
N SER A 252 -23.98 -10.07 13.09
CA SER A 252 -23.22 -8.93 12.59
C SER A 252 -23.72 -8.56 11.20
N VAL A 253 -23.54 -7.29 10.85
CA VAL A 253 -23.81 -6.78 9.50
C VAL A 253 -22.46 -6.69 8.79
N THR A 254 -22.39 -7.20 7.57
CA THR A 254 -21.20 -7.09 6.73
C THR A 254 -21.50 -6.28 5.48
N ILE A 255 -20.53 -5.46 5.07
CA ILE A 255 -20.63 -4.52 3.96
C ILE A 255 -19.34 -4.65 3.15
N THR A 256 -19.45 -4.74 1.83
CA THR A 256 -18.32 -4.70 0.90
C THR A 256 -18.44 -3.46 0.03
N PHE A 257 -17.41 -2.63 0.01
CA PHE A 257 -17.32 -1.42 -0.82
C PHE A 257 -16.75 -1.74 -2.22
N SER A 258 -16.88 -0.81 -3.16
CA SER A 258 -16.25 -0.90 -4.49
C SER A 258 -14.73 -0.80 -4.44
N GLU A 259 -14.21 -0.18 -3.39
CA GLU A 259 -12.80 0.19 -3.21
C GLU A 259 -12.44 0.33 -1.73
N VAL A 260 -11.15 0.53 -1.48
CA VAL A 260 -10.62 0.64 -0.12
C VAL A 260 -10.99 2.00 0.49
N ILE A 261 -11.59 1.95 1.67
CA ILE A 261 -12.03 3.11 2.45
C ILE A 261 -10.93 3.53 3.42
N ARG A 262 -10.77 4.84 3.62
CA ARG A 262 -9.93 5.37 4.69
C ARG A 262 -10.51 4.98 6.05
N SER A 263 -9.90 3.97 6.67
CA SER A 263 -10.41 3.30 7.87
C SER A 263 -10.62 4.25 9.07
N THR A 264 -9.86 5.33 9.18
CA THR A 264 -10.01 6.37 10.22
C THR A 264 -11.36 7.09 10.17
N LEU A 265 -12.07 7.06 9.04
CA LEU A 265 -13.40 7.67 8.89
C LEU A 265 -14.54 6.69 9.16
N LEU A 266 -14.26 5.40 9.32
CA LEU A 266 -15.24 4.37 9.68
C LEU A 266 -15.52 4.39 11.19
N THR A 267 -16.03 5.52 11.66
CA THR A 267 -16.38 5.76 13.07
C THR A 267 -17.88 5.61 13.30
N SER A 268 -18.30 5.55 14.56
CA SER A 268 -19.71 5.54 14.95
C SER A 268 -20.49 6.81 14.56
N ALA A 269 -19.79 7.89 14.19
CA ALA A 269 -20.39 9.10 13.65
C ALA A 269 -20.84 8.91 12.18
N ASN A 270 -20.01 8.22 11.39
CA ASN A 270 -20.21 8.04 9.95
C ASN A 270 -20.90 6.72 9.59
N VAL A 271 -20.78 5.70 10.44
CA VAL A 271 -21.43 4.39 10.28
C VAL A 271 -22.42 4.20 11.42
N ARG A 272 -23.71 4.22 11.09
CA ARG A 272 -24.79 4.23 12.09
C ARG A 272 -25.77 3.09 11.85
N LEU A 273 -26.02 2.33 12.91
CA LEU A 273 -27.15 1.41 13.00
C LEU A 273 -28.26 2.10 13.81
N LEU A 274 -29.43 2.32 13.21
CA LEU A 274 -30.55 3.05 13.82
C LEU A 274 -31.77 2.14 13.96
N ARG A 275 -32.41 2.15 15.12
CA ARG A 275 -33.73 1.55 15.31
C ARG A 275 -34.81 2.47 14.73
N LYS A 276 -35.81 1.92 14.05
CA LYS A 276 -36.96 2.69 13.53
C LYS A 276 -37.59 3.52 14.66
N GLY A 277 -37.77 4.82 14.43
CA GLY A 277 -38.34 5.76 15.41
C GLY A 277 -37.32 6.35 16.40
N GLN A 278 -36.06 5.92 16.39
CA GLN A 278 -35.02 6.46 17.28
C GLN A 278 -33.98 7.27 16.50
N ARG A 279 -33.50 8.35 17.12
CA ARG A 279 -32.42 9.20 16.58
C ARG A 279 -31.03 8.75 17.05
N LYS A 280 -30.94 8.19 18.26
CA LYS A 280 -29.69 7.69 18.84
C LYS A 280 -29.28 6.38 18.16
N PRO A 281 -28.02 6.25 17.67
CA PRO A 281 -27.53 5.00 17.12
C PRO A 281 -27.47 3.88 18.17
N VAL A 282 -27.73 2.66 17.72
CA VAL A 282 -27.39 1.44 18.45
C VAL A 282 -25.87 1.37 18.54
N PRO A 283 -25.28 1.16 19.73
CA PRO A 283 -23.83 1.03 19.85
C PRO A 283 -23.34 -0.24 19.16
N VAL A 284 -22.24 -0.12 18.41
CA VAL A 284 -21.66 -1.18 17.58
C VAL A 284 -20.14 -1.16 17.70
N ARG A 285 -19.49 -2.30 17.49
CA ARG A 285 -18.07 -2.40 17.17
C ARG A 285 -17.92 -2.42 15.67
N LEU A 286 -16.93 -1.69 15.16
CA LEU A 286 -16.62 -1.62 13.74
C LEU A 286 -15.25 -2.25 13.52
N THR A 287 -15.18 -3.18 12.57
CA THR A 287 -13.93 -3.81 12.14
C THR A 287 -13.85 -3.73 10.63
N TYR A 288 -12.73 -3.27 10.09
CA TYR A 288 -12.53 -3.13 8.65
C TYR A 288 -11.37 -4.00 8.18
N ASP A 289 -11.61 -4.80 7.13
CA ASP A 289 -10.59 -5.57 6.41
C ASP A 289 -10.27 -4.83 5.10
N GLU A 290 -9.15 -4.12 5.09
CA GLU A 290 -8.70 -3.29 3.97
C GLU A 290 -8.42 -4.13 2.72
N ARG A 291 -7.87 -5.36 2.87
CA ARG A 291 -7.58 -6.26 1.74
C ARG A 291 -8.84 -6.70 0.99
N ARG A 292 -9.99 -6.72 1.68
CA ARG A 292 -11.28 -7.14 1.10
C ARG A 292 -12.28 -6.00 0.94
N ALA A 293 -11.87 -4.76 1.22
CA ALA A 293 -12.75 -3.59 1.30
C ALA A 293 -14.04 -3.87 2.12
N ARG A 294 -13.91 -4.61 3.24
CA ARG A 294 -15.05 -5.17 3.96
C ARG A 294 -15.18 -4.62 5.37
N LEU A 295 -16.30 -3.96 5.65
CA LEU A 295 -16.69 -3.49 6.98
C LEU A 295 -17.62 -4.49 7.67
N THR A 296 -17.32 -4.79 8.93
CA THR A 296 -18.16 -5.57 9.83
C THR A 296 -18.67 -4.67 10.95
N ILE A 297 -20.00 -4.64 11.14
CA ILE A 297 -20.70 -3.92 12.18
C ILE A 297 -21.27 -4.96 13.15
N ASP A 298 -20.74 -4.98 14.36
CA ASP A 298 -21.17 -5.93 15.41
C ASP A 298 -21.91 -5.20 16.54
N PRO A 299 -23.24 -5.41 16.68
CA PRO A 299 -24.00 -4.81 17.78
C PRO A 299 -23.49 -5.25 19.16
N VAL A 300 -23.15 -4.29 20.03
CA VAL A 300 -22.64 -4.62 21.38
C VAL A 300 -23.68 -5.29 22.28
N ARG A 301 -24.96 -5.14 21.94
CA ARG A 301 -26.09 -5.78 22.59
C ARG A 301 -26.96 -6.45 21.54
N ARG A 302 -27.66 -7.49 21.97
CA ARG A 302 -28.67 -8.19 21.16
C ARG A 302 -29.69 -7.19 20.63
N LEU A 303 -29.97 -7.26 19.33
CA LEU A 303 -31.01 -6.47 18.69
C LEU A 303 -32.39 -6.91 19.18
N GLU A 304 -33.31 -5.98 19.31
CA GLU A 304 -34.70 -6.26 19.69
C GLU A 304 -35.44 -7.09 18.62
N PRO A 305 -36.33 -8.02 19.01
CA PRO A 305 -37.09 -8.85 18.09
C PRO A 305 -38.13 -8.04 17.30
N SER A 306 -38.52 -8.58 16.14
CA SER A 306 -39.57 -8.00 15.27
C SER A 306 -39.39 -6.51 14.92
N THR A 307 -38.16 -5.99 15.02
CA THR A 307 -37.83 -4.57 14.95
C THR A 307 -37.12 -4.24 13.65
N THR A 308 -37.48 -3.11 13.04
CA THR A 308 -36.82 -2.61 11.83
C THR A 308 -35.61 -1.76 12.21
N TYR A 309 -34.46 -2.09 11.66
CA TYR A 309 -33.23 -1.31 11.74
C TYR A 309 -32.88 -0.72 10.39
N ARG A 310 -32.20 0.43 10.41
CA ARG A 310 -31.66 1.12 9.25
C ARG A 310 -30.16 1.28 9.44
N ILE A 311 -29.39 0.95 8.41
CA ILE A 311 -27.98 1.29 8.34
C ILE A 311 -27.82 2.56 7.53
N VAL A 312 -26.91 3.41 7.97
CA VAL A 312 -26.53 4.64 7.28
C VAL A 312 -25.01 4.71 7.26
N ILE A 313 -24.44 4.80 6.06
CA ILE A 313 -23.04 5.16 5.83
C ILE A 313 -23.04 6.56 5.26
N ALA A 314 -22.46 7.51 6.00
CA ALA A 314 -22.45 8.92 5.63
C ALA A 314 -21.53 9.18 4.42
N THR A 315 -21.86 10.20 3.64
CA THR A 315 -21.05 10.70 2.51
C THR A 315 -19.67 11.23 2.94
N ARG A 316 -19.49 11.51 4.24
CA ARG A 316 -18.19 11.90 4.81
C ARG A 316 -17.18 10.76 4.86
N VAL A 317 -17.61 9.52 4.66
CA VAL A 317 -16.67 8.40 4.46
C VAL A 317 -15.97 8.66 3.13
N VAL A 318 -14.64 8.59 3.13
CA VAL A 318 -13.85 8.76 1.91
C VAL A 318 -12.98 7.54 1.64
N ASP A 319 -12.71 7.28 0.38
CA ASP A 319 -11.70 6.31 -0.03
C ASP A 319 -10.26 6.79 0.31
N VAL A 320 -9.27 5.98 -0.05
CA VAL A 320 -7.86 6.33 0.12
C VAL A 320 -7.42 7.49 -0.79
N ALA A 321 -8.03 7.66 -1.95
CA ALA A 321 -7.78 8.74 -2.91
C ALA A 321 -8.47 10.07 -2.54
N GLY A 322 -9.42 10.06 -1.61
CA GLY A 322 -10.14 11.23 -1.10
C GLY A 322 -11.56 11.42 -1.63
N ASN A 323 -12.12 10.54 -2.48
CA ASN A 323 -13.51 10.72 -2.93
C ASN A 323 -14.49 10.36 -1.82
N ARG A 324 -15.55 11.14 -1.75
CA ARG A 324 -16.64 10.95 -0.79
C ARG A 324 -17.53 9.81 -1.24
N LEU A 325 -18.05 9.06 -0.26
CA LEU A 325 -19.02 8.02 -0.53
C LEU A 325 -20.23 8.63 -1.21
N ASP A 326 -20.53 8.07 -2.37
CA ASP A 326 -21.67 8.43 -3.17
C ASP A 326 -22.30 7.16 -3.73
N GLN A 327 -23.45 6.80 -3.18
CA GLN A 327 -24.16 5.57 -3.52
C GLN A 327 -24.82 5.62 -4.90
N ASP A 328 -25.08 6.82 -5.46
CA ASP A 328 -25.71 6.99 -6.76
C ASP A 328 -25.11 8.18 -7.55
N PRO A 329 -23.91 8.01 -8.13
CA PRO A 329 -23.19 9.09 -8.79
C PRO A 329 -23.90 9.75 -10.00
N GLY A 330 -25.04 9.22 -10.42
CA GLY A 330 -25.90 9.83 -11.43
C GLY A 330 -26.82 10.94 -10.88
N GLN A 331 -26.88 11.14 -9.56
CA GLN A 331 -27.69 12.18 -8.92
C GLN A 331 -26.83 13.35 -8.44
N ASN A 332 -27.45 14.54 -8.32
CA ASN A 332 -26.73 15.72 -7.85
C ASN A 332 -26.37 15.62 -6.35
N GLY A 333 -25.09 15.84 -6.06
CA GLY A 333 -24.50 15.80 -4.71
C GLY A 333 -24.05 14.39 -4.32
N ASP A 334 -23.42 14.23 -3.16
CA ASP A 334 -23.04 12.89 -2.67
C ASP A 334 -24.26 12.20 -2.02
N GLN A 335 -24.53 10.94 -2.35
CA GLN A 335 -25.58 10.16 -1.71
C GLN A 335 -25.04 9.19 -0.65
N GLN A 336 -25.57 9.30 0.57
CA GLN A 336 -25.30 8.33 1.63
C GLN A 336 -25.81 6.93 1.25
N ALA A 337 -25.09 5.89 1.67
CA ALA A 337 -25.60 4.52 1.54
C ALA A 337 -26.58 4.24 2.69
N THR A 338 -27.82 3.86 2.36
CA THR A 338 -28.81 3.52 3.38
C THR A 338 -29.73 2.38 2.97
N TRP A 339 -29.95 1.44 3.89
CA TRP A 339 -30.90 0.34 3.69
C TRP A 339 -31.48 -0.13 5.03
N ARG A 340 -32.53 -0.94 4.96
CA ARG A 340 -33.24 -1.43 6.14
C ARG A 340 -33.30 -2.94 6.18
N PHE A 341 -33.38 -3.49 7.38
CA PHE A 341 -33.70 -4.91 7.61
C PHE A 341 -34.57 -5.05 8.86
N ARG A 342 -35.26 -6.18 8.99
CA ARG A 342 -36.13 -6.50 10.13
C ARG A 342 -35.66 -7.77 10.82
N THR A 343 -35.51 -7.70 12.13
CA THR A 343 -35.17 -8.86 12.97
C THR A 343 -36.34 -9.84 13.07
N ARG A 344 -36.02 -11.11 13.36
CA ARG A 344 -37.02 -12.16 13.61
C ARG A 344 -37.81 -11.93 14.89
#